data_AF-A0A5J4S9K9-F1
#
_entry.id   AF-A0A5J4S9K9-F1
#
_cell.length_a   1.000
_cell.length_b   1.000
_cell.length_c   1.000
_cell.angle_alpha   90.00
_cell.angle_beta   90.00
_cell.angle_gamma   90.00
#
_symmetry.space_group_name_H-M   'P 1'
#
loop_
_entity.id
_entity.type
_entity.pdbx_description
1 polymer ?
#
loop_
_entity_poly.entity_id
_entity_poly.type
_entity_poly.pdbx_seq_one_letter_code
_entity_poly.pdbx_strand_id
1 'polypeptide(L)'
;MSFLTKYQSPIIYLDITGLNNRITAAFLNHAIKIQKLNVGHVRIVYTEPEHYKVPQFKTAGQFNDLSEQIRGIEPLPGFANIIPDNGEIKFIPLLGFEGGRFTYVVQMSQPPMDHIYPIIGVPGFRAEYPFVTYWGNRLPLKSEDSWSNVKYAAANSIVDIYMILTKILHEN
;
A
#
# COMPACT_ATOMS: atom_id res chain seq x y z
N MET A 1 12.48 26.49 7.80
CA MET A 1 12.24 26.08 9.22
C MET A 1 11.15 25.02 9.18
N SER A 2 11.40 23.78 9.63
CA SER A 2 10.38 22.72 9.52
C SER A 2 9.39 22.81 10.71
N PHE A 3 8.12 22.48 10.46
CA PHE A 3 7.08 22.42 11.49
C PHE A 3 7.52 21.59 12.71
N LEU A 4 8.19 20.47 12.47
CA LEU A 4 8.66 19.55 13.51
C LEU A 4 9.90 20.07 14.27
N THR A 5 10.72 20.94 13.65
CA THR A 5 11.86 21.58 14.35
C THR A 5 11.44 22.68 15.32
N LYS A 6 10.23 23.21 15.17
CA LYS A 6 9.69 24.27 16.04
C LYS A 6 9.20 23.74 17.38
N TYR A 7 8.80 22.46 17.45
CA TYR A 7 8.25 21.84 18.65
C TYR A 7 9.22 20.77 19.17
N GLN A 8 9.93 21.09 20.25
CA GLN A 8 10.79 20.12 20.93
C GLN A 8 9.94 19.22 21.83
N SER A 9 9.44 18.11 21.28
CA SER A 9 8.83 17.04 22.06
C SER A 9 9.67 15.77 21.95
N PRO A 10 9.91 15.03 23.05
CA PRO A 10 10.59 13.74 22.98
C PRO A 10 9.80 12.70 22.20
N ILE A 11 8.47 12.83 22.11
CA ILE A 11 7.59 11.96 21.32
C ILE A 11 6.53 12.80 20.60
N ILE A 12 6.33 12.54 19.32
CA ILE A 12 5.29 13.15 18.49
C ILE A 12 4.37 12.04 17.98
N TYR A 13 3.08 12.14 18.29
CA TYR A 13 2.06 11.23 17.75
C TYR A 13 1.45 11.85 16.49
N LEU A 14 1.43 11.08 15.40
CA LEU A 14 0.77 11.43 14.15
C LEU A 14 -0.41 10.48 13.95
N ASP A 15 -1.62 10.99 14.14
CA ASP A 15 -2.85 10.28 13.80
C ASP A 15 -3.12 10.39 12.30
N ILE A 16 -3.11 9.24 11.62
CA ILE A 16 -3.33 9.15 10.18
C ILE A 16 -4.74 8.66 9.81
N THR A 17 -5.63 8.45 10.78
CA THR A 17 -6.96 7.84 10.59
C THR A 17 -7.77 8.53 9.49
N GLY A 18 -7.74 9.86 9.44
CA GLY A 18 -8.44 10.66 8.43
C GLY A 18 -7.54 11.23 7.33
N LEU A 19 -6.24 10.90 7.33
CA LEU A 19 -5.29 11.45 6.37
C LEU A 19 -5.20 10.57 5.13
N ASN A 20 -5.13 11.20 3.96
CA ASN A 20 -4.84 10.45 2.73
C ASN A 20 -3.36 10.02 2.69
N ASN A 21 -3.08 9.01 1.87
CA ASN A 21 -1.73 8.43 1.75
C ASN A 21 -0.66 9.45 1.32
N ARG A 22 -1.01 10.49 0.57
CA ARG A 22 -0.04 11.52 0.12
C ARG A 22 0.46 12.36 1.29
N ILE A 23 -0.47 12.82 2.13
CA ILE A 23 -0.17 13.61 3.33
C ILE A 23 0.60 12.74 4.32
N THR A 24 0.12 11.52 4.57
CA THR A 24 0.78 10.56 5.45
C THR A 24 2.21 10.24 5.01
N ALA A 25 2.43 9.95 3.73
CA ALA A 25 3.76 9.68 3.19
C ALA A 25 4.70 10.90 3.33
N ALA A 26 4.22 12.10 3.04
CA ALA A 26 5.03 13.32 3.18
C ALA A 26 5.49 13.53 4.64
N PHE A 27 4.58 13.38 5.60
CA PHE A 27 4.92 13.46 7.02
C PHE A 27 5.89 12.35 7.44
N LEU A 28 5.67 11.14 6.97
CA LEU A 28 6.54 10.00 7.26
C LEU A 28 7.98 10.21 6.78
N ASN A 29 8.13 10.61 5.52
CA ASN A 29 9.44 10.91 4.95
C ASN A 29 10.15 12.00 5.74
N HIS A 30 9.42 13.06 6.12
CA HIS A 30 9.97 14.13 6.93
C HIS A 30 10.34 13.67 8.35
N ALA A 31 9.49 12.87 8.99
CA ALA A 31 9.72 12.32 10.31
C ALA A 31 10.99 11.45 10.36
N ILE A 32 11.16 10.56 9.38
CA ILE A 32 12.36 9.71 9.25
C ILE A 32 13.62 10.58 9.07
N LYS A 33 13.57 11.62 8.23
CA LYS A 33 14.70 12.54 8.02
C LYS A 33 15.06 13.32 9.28
N ILE A 34 14.08 13.69 10.09
CA ILE A 34 14.29 14.43 11.34
C ILE A 34 14.77 13.53 12.48
N GLN A 35 14.34 12.28 12.55
CA GLN A 35 14.86 11.32 13.53
C GLN A 35 16.38 11.12 13.37
N LYS A 36 16.89 11.16 12.13
CA LYS A 36 18.34 11.17 11.86
C LYS A 36 19.07 12.38 12.47
N LEU A 37 18.35 13.44 12.85
CA LEU A 37 18.85 14.64 13.50
C LEU A 37 18.63 14.65 15.03
N ASN A 38 18.29 13.50 15.64
CA ASN A 38 18.03 13.33 17.08
C ASN A 38 16.85 14.16 17.64
N VAL A 39 15.89 14.55 16.81
CA VAL A 39 14.69 15.27 17.27
C VAL A 39 13.52 14.29 17.45
N GLY A 40 13.37 13.76 18.67
CA GLY A 40 12.18 13.04 19.16
C GLY A 40 11.77 11.77 18.40
N HIS A 41 11.01 10.88 19.05
CA HIS A 41 10.42 9.72 18.39
C HIS A 41 9.09 10.10 17.75
N VAL A 42 8.91 9.80 16.46
CA VAL A 42 7.60 9.95 15.80
C VAL A 42 6.87 8.62 15.82
N ARG A 43 5.66 8.61 16.38
CA ARG A 43 4.77 7.45 16.46
C ARG A 43 3.56 7.69 15.57
N ILE A 44 3.31 6.76 14.66
CA ILE A 44 2.13 6.80 13.79
C ILE A 44 1.03 6.03 14.50
N VAL A 45 -0.16 6.61 14.56
CA VAL A 45 -1.35 5.94 15.09
C VAL A 45 -2.44 5.94 14.03
N TYR A 46 -3.18 4.85 13.99
CA TYR A 46 -4.31 4.65 13.09
C TYR A 46 -5.41 3.98 13.91
N THR A 47 -6.61 4.52 13.80
CA THR A 47 -7.81 3.90 14.37
C THR A 47 -8.48 3.09 13.28
N GLU A 48 -8.50 1.77 13.46
CA GLU A 48 -9.20 0.87 12.55
C GLU A 48 -10.72 1.07 12.67
N PRO A 49 -11.47 1.07 11.55
CA PRO A 49 -12.93 1.06 11.63
C PRO A 49 -13.41 -0.24 12.29
N GLU A 50 -14.46 -0.12 13.10
CA GLU A 50 -15.07 -1.29 13.76
C GLU A 50 -15.56 -2.35 12.76
N HIS A 51 -16.05 -1.90 11.60
CA HIS A 51 -16.57 -2.76 10.55
C HIS A 51 -16.16 -2.25 9.16
N TYR A 52 -15.55 -3.14 8.37
CA TYR A 52 -15.40 -2.93 6.92
C TYR A 52 -16.70 -3.32 6.21
N LYS A 53 -17.02 -2.65 5.09
CA LYS A 53 -18.19 -2.95 4.25
C LYS A 53 -17.97 -4.18 3.36
N VAL A 54 -17.52 -5.29 3.96
CA VAL A 54 -17.09 -6.53 3.30
C VAL A 54 -18.08 -7.09 2.28
N PRO A 55 -19.41 -7.13 2.54
CA PRO A 55 -20.38 -7.67 1.58
C PRO A 55 -20.32 -6.99 0.21
N GLN A 56 -19.93 -5.72 0.15
CA GLN A 56 -19.86 -4.94 -1.08
C GLN A 56 -18.70 -5.40 -1.99
N PHE A 57 -17.65 -5.99 -1.42
CA PHE A 57 -16.46 -6.46 -2.16
C PHE A 57 -16.61 -7.86 -2.76
N LYS A 58 -17.68 -8.59 -2.42
CA LYS A 58 -17.96 -9.91 -3.01
C LYS A 58 -18.56 -9.79 -4.41
N THR A 59 -19.13 -8.64 -4.74
CA THR A 59 -19.76 -8.37 -6.04
C THR A 59 -18.69 -8.13 -7.09
N ALA A 60 -18.68 -8.95 -8.15
CA ALA A 60 -17.71 -8.86 -9.24
C ALA A 60 -17.76 -7.48 -9.93
N GLY A 61 -16.61 -6.83 -10.12
CA GLY A 61 -16.45 -5.79 -11.13
C GLY A 61 -17.33 -4.54 -10.97
N GLN A 62 -17.92 -4.29 -9.80
CA GLN A 62 -18.56 -3.00 -9.57
C GLN A 62 -17.48 -1.98 -9.21
N PHE A 63 -17.35 -0.97 -10.08
CA PHE A 63 -16.66 0.30 -9.84
C PHE A 63 -17.23 1.12 -8.66
N ASN A 64 -18.16 0.56 -7.88
CA ASN A 64 -18.57 1.10 -6.58
C ASN A 64 -17.51 0.69 -5.52
N ASP A 65 -16.26 1.06 -5.79
CA ASP A 65 -15.15 0.96 -4.85
C ASP A 65 -15.44 1.88 -3.64
N LEU A 66 -14.75 1.68 -2.50
CA LEU A 66 -14.88 2.56 -1.33
C LEU A 66 -14.55 4.03 -1.67
N SER A 67 -13.82 4.26 -2.76
CA SER A 67 -13.60 5.59 -3.31
C SER A 67 -14.65 5.96 -4.35
N GLU A 68 -15.28 7.11 -4.14
CA GLU A 68 -16.22 7.71 -5.08
C GLU A 68 -15.60 7.93 -6.47
N GLN A 69 -14.28 8.22 -6.55
CA GLN A 69 -13.54 8.42 -7.80
C GLN A 69 -12.05 8.08 -7.65
N ILE A 70 -11.45 7.49 -8.70
CA ILE A 70 -10.00 7.36 -8.85
C ILE A 70 -9.48 8.63 -9.55
N ARG A 71 -8.66 9.43 -8.86
CA ARG A 71 -8.17 10.74 -9.36
C ARG A 71 -6.91 10.66 -10.23
N GLY A 72 -6.27 9.50 -10.33
CA GLY A 72 -5.03 9.29 -11.07
C GLY A 72 -4.01 8.44 -10.32
N ILE A 73 -2.83 8.26 -10.94
CA ILE A 73 -1.68 7.56 -10.38
C ILE A 73 -0.54 8.55 -10.33
N GLU A 74 -0.03 8.80 -9.14
CA GLU A 74 1.05 9.74 -8.94
C GLU A 74 1.98 9.23 -7.83
N PRO A 75 3.30 9.51 -7.93
CA PRO A 75 4.24 9.11 -6.91
C PRO A 75 3.92 9.75 -5.55
N LEU A 76 4.29 9.06 -4.47
CA LEU A 76 4.17 9.61 -3.14
C LEU A 76 5.16 10.77 -2.95
N PRO A 77 4.76 11.88 -2.31
CA PRO A 77 5.62 13.04 -2.13
C PRO A 77 6.95 12.70 -1.45
N GLY A 78 8.05 12.98 -2.14
CA GLY A 78 9.41 12.73 -1.65
C GLY A 78 9.86 11.26 -1.68
N PHE A 79 9.11 10.38 -2.34
CA PHE A 79 9.50 8.99 -2.66
C PHE A 79 9.68 8.76 -4.17
N ALA A 80 9.52 9.79 -4.99
CA ALA A 80 9.78 9.70 -6.42
C ALA A 80 11.28 9.47 -6.66
N ASN A 81 11.59 8.38 -7.36
CA ASN A 81 12.94 8.07 -7.82
C ASN A 81 12.94 8.09 -9.35
N ILE A 82 14.04 8.58 -9.93
CA ILE A 82 14.28 8.41 -11.37
C ILE A 82 14.76 6.96 -11.54
N ILE A 83 13.95 6.15 -12.20
CA ILE A 83 14.30 4.77 -12.53
C ILE A 83 15.10 4.82 -13.85
N PRO A 84 16.32 4.31 -13.91
CA PRO A 84 17.05 4.19 -15.18
C PRO A 84 16.35 3.17 -16.10
N ASP A 85 16.30 3.45 -17.40
CA ASP A 85 15.55 2.70 -18.42
C ASP A 85 15.94 1.22 -18.59
N ASN A 86 17.02 0.77 -17.94
CA ASN A 86 17.73 -0.46 -18.25
C ASN A 86 17.48 -1.59 -17.23
N GLY A 87 16.69 -1.34 -16.19
CA GLY A 87 16.45 -2.29 -15.09
C GLY A 87 15.21 -3.15 -15.31
N GLU A 88 15.26 -4.40 -14.82
CA GLU A 88 14.07 -5.25 -14.67
C GLU A 88 13.10 -4.57 -13.66
N ILE A 89 11.90 -4.20 -14.13
CA ILE A 89 10.89 -3.53 -13.30
C ILE A 89 9.95 -4.58 -12.71
N LYS A 90 9.95 -4.70 -11.39
CA LYS A 90 8.99 -5.53 -10.64
C LYS A 90 7.84 -4.66 -10.14
N PHE A 91 6.61 -5.01 -10.53
CA PHE A 91 5.39 -4.32 -10.11
C PHE A 91 4.77 -5.03 -8.90
N ILE A 92 4.79 -4.38 -7.74
CA ILE A 92 4.40 -5.00 -6.46
C ILE A 92 3.20 -4.24 -5.85
N PRO A 93 1.94 -4.60 -6.20
CA PRO A 93 0.77 -3.95 -5.62
C PRO A 93 0.44 -4.52 -4.24
N LEU A 94 0.25 -3.64 -3.25
CA LEU A 94 -0.32 -4.00 -1.95
C LEU A 94 -1.85 -3.95 -2.05
N LEU A 95 -2.49 -5.12 -2.04
CA LEU A 95 -3.92 -5.24 -2.33
C LEU A 95 -4.78 -5.13 -1.07
N GLY A 96 -5.78 -4.24 -1.14
CA GLY A 96 -6.97 -4.27 -0.31
C GLY A 96 -8.18 -4.82 -1.08
N PHE A 97 -9.39 -4.64 -0.55
CA PHE A 97 -10.59 -5.25 -1.13
C PHE A 97 -11.04 -4.68 -2.50
N GLU A 98 -10.49 -3.55 -2.92
CA GLU A 98 -10.93 -2.78 -4.10
C GLU A 98 -10.28 -3.27 -5.40
N GLY A 99 -10.92 -4.24 -6.07
CA GLY A 99 -10.44 -4.78 -7.35
C GLY A 99 -10.49 -3.79 -8.52
N GLY A 100 -11.37 -2.78 -8.47
CA GLY A 100 -11.45 -1.74 -9.50
C GLY A 100 -10.19 -0.88 -9.54
N ARG A 101 -9.66 -0.50 -8.37
CA ARG A 101 -8.37 0.19 -8.25
C ARG A 101 -7.20 -0.60 -8.82
N PHE A 102 -7.11 -1.89 -8.51
CA PHE A 102 -6.02 -2.71 -9.05
C PHE A 102 -6.11 -2.81 -10.58
N THR A 103 -7.31 -3.04 -11.12
CA THR A 103 -7.56 -3.04 -12.57
C THR A 103 -7.13 -1.73 -13.22
N TYR A 104 -7.54 -0.60 -12.64
CA TYR A 104 -7.18 0.73 -13.15
C TYR A 104 -5.67 0.97 -13.14
N VAL A 105 -4.97 0.60 -12.06
CA VAL A 105 -3.52 0.79 -11.95
C VAL A 105 -2.78 -0.02 -13.00
N VAL A 106 -3.12 -1.31 -13.14
CA VAL A 106 -2.52 -2.19 -14.15
C VAL A 106 -2.72 -1.64 -15.56
N GLN A 107 -3.94 -1.21 -15.90
CA GLN A 107 -4.26 -0.68 -17.23
C GLN A 107 -3.46 0.59 -17.58
N MET A 108 -3.22 1.45 -16.58
CA MET A 108 -2.52 2.71 -16.76
C MET A 108 -1.00 2.57 -16.73
N SER A 109 -0.45 1.65 -15.92
CA SER A 109 1.00 1.44 -15.82
C SER A 109 1.56 0.40 -16.76
N GLN A 110 0.71 -0.50 -17.31
CA GLN A 110 1.07 -1.58 -18.23
C GLN A 110 2.37 -2.32 -17.83
N PRO A 111 2.46 -2.85 -16.60
CA PRO A 111 3.66 -3.55 -16.17
C PRO A 111 3.82 -4.87 -16.95
N PRO A 112 5.04 -5.40 -17.14
CA PRO A 112 5.24 -6.72 -17.73
C PRO A 112 4.49 -7.79 -16.91
N MET A 113 3.69 -8.63 -17.58
CA MET A 113 2.76 -9.57 -16.92
C MET A 113 3.49 -10.54 -15.96
N ASP A 114 4.68 -11.00 -16.35
CA ASP A 114 5.56 -11.90 -15.58
C ASP A 114 6.27 -11.22 -14.39
N HIS A 115 6.11 -9.91 -14.23
CA HIS A 115 6.75 -9.12 -13.18
C HIS A 115 5.76 -8.51 -12.19
N ILE A 116 4.52 -9.02 -12.13
CA ILE A 116 3.50 -8.58 -11.18
C ILE A 116 3.49 -9.51 -9.96
N TYR A 117 3.75 -8.95 -8.78
CA TYR A 117 3.82 -9.67 -7.51
C TYR A 117 2.86 -9.07 -6.49
N PRO A 118 1.56 -9.43 -6.52
CA PRO A 118 0.59 -8.85 -5.61
C PRO A 118 0.81 -9.34 -4.17
N ILE A 119 0.73 -8.43 -3.21
CA ILE A 119 0.81 -8.76 -1.79
C ILE A 119 -0.54 -8.49 -1.15
N ILE A 120 -1.16 -9.53 -0.58
CA ILE A 120 -2.40 -9.42 0.16
C ILE A 120 -2.07 -9.33 1.65
N GLY A 121 -2.46 -8.20 2.25
CA GLY A 121 -2.49 -8.06 3.70
C GLY A 121 -3.75 -8.71 4.30
N VAL A 122 -3.71 -8.98 5.61
CA VAL A 122 -4.88 -9.39 6.43
C VAL A 122 -5.52 -8.16 7.09
N PRO A 123 -6.20 -7.22 6.40
CA PRO A 123 -6.79 -6.08 7.10
C PRO A 123 -7.60 -6.58 8.33
N GLY A 124 -7.48 -5.91 9.47
CA GLY A 124 -8.38 -6.11 10.60
C GLY A 124 -8.49 -7.46 11.30
N PHE A 125 -7.40 -8.22 11.44
CA PHE A 125 -7.32 -9.45 12.28
C PHE A 125 -8.35 -10.56 11.96
N ARG A 126 -9.14 -10.43 10.89
CA ARG A 126 -10.15 -11.43 10.50
C ARG A 126 -9.57 -12.42 9.51
N ALA A 127 -9.65 -13.70 9.85
CA ALA A 127 -9.08 -14.77 9.05
C ALA A 127 -9.68 -14.85 7.63
N GLU A 128 -10.93 -14.41 7.45
CA GLU A 128 -11.62 -14.44 6.17
C GLU A 128 -11.21 -13.31 5.20
N TYR A 129 -10.64 -12.20 5.70
CA TYR A 129 -10.39 -11.01 4.87
C TYR A 129 -9.39 -11.22 3.73
N PRO A 130 -8.28 -11.97 3.89
CA PRO A 130 -7.38 -12.28 2.78
C PRO A 130 -8.09 -12.95 1.61
N PHE A 131 -9.04 -13.86 1.89
CA PHE A 131 -9.82 -14.55 0.86
C PHE A 131 -10.79 -13.59 0.16
N VAL A 132 -11.41 -12.67 0.91
CA VAL A 132 -12.25 -11.62 0.32
C VAL A 132 -11.42 -10.70 -0.57
N THR A 133 -10.24 -10.27 -0.11
CA THR A 133 -9.30 -9.46 -0.91
C THR A 133 -8.90 -10.18 -2.19
N TYR A 134 -8.50 -11.45 -2.08
CA TYR A 134 -8.12 -12.27 -3.24
C TYR A 134 -9.29 -12.38 -4.23
N TRP A 135 -10.48 -12.69 -3.73
CA TRP A 135 -11.68 -12.82 -4.54
C TRP A 135 -12.07 -11.49 -5.21
N GLY A 136 -12.04 -10.37 -4.49
CA GLY A 136 -12.35 -9.04 -5.03
C GLY A 136 -11.41 -8.64 -6.17
N ASN A 137 -10.15 -9.06 -6.11
CA ASN A 137 -9.12 -8.79 -7.13
C ASN A 137 -9.00 -9.89 -8.20
N ARG A 138 -9.86 -10.92 -8.21
CA ARG A 138 -9.70 -12.09 -9.09
C ARG A 138 -9.67 -11.80 -10.59
N LEU A 139 -10.35 -10.74 -11.04
CA LEU A 139 -10.40 -10.37 -12.45
C LEU A 139 -9.04 -9.87 -12.94
N PRO A 140 -8.44 -8.80 -12.38
CA PRO A 140 -7.09 -8.37 -12.76
C PRO A 140 -6.01 -9.41 -12.43
N LEU A 141 -6.16 -10.18 -11.33
CA LEU A 141 -5.21 -11.28 -11.04
C LEU A 141 -5.19 -12.35 -12.15
N LYS A 142 -6.34 -12.64 -12.74
CA LYS A 142 -6.47 -13.62 -13.83
C LYS A 142 -6.08 -13.04 -15.18
N SER A 143 -6.45 -11.80 -15.49
CA SER A 143 -6.13 -11.19 -16.79
C SER A 143 -4.63 -11.02 -17.00
N GLU A 144 -3.91 -10.70 -15.92
CA GLU A 144 -2.46 -10.49 -15.97
C GLU A 144 -1.64 -11.74 -15.62
N ASP A 145 -2.27 -12.92 -15.52
CA ASP A 145 -1.64 -14.18 -15.08
C ASP A 145 -0.82 -14.09 -13.77
N SER A 146 -1.14 -13.11 -12.92
CA SER A 146 -0.39 -12.80 -11.69
C SER A 146 -0.92 -13.52 -10.44
N TRP A 147 -1.99 -14.29 -10.60
CA TRP A 147 -2.65 -15.05 -9.53
C TRP A 147 -1.72 -16.06 -8.83
N SER A 148 -0.73 -16.59 -9.56
CA SER A 148 0.27 -17.56 -9.07
C SER A 148 1.39 -16.89 -8.26
N ASN A 149 1.63 -15.59 -8.48
CA ASN A 149 2.66 -14.80 -7.83
C ASN A 149 2.19 -14.13 -6.53
N VAL A 150 0.91 -14.27 -6.18
CA VAL A 150 0.33 -13.65 -4.98
C VAL A 150 1.06 -14.11 -3.72
N LYS A 151 1.50 -13.15 -2.91
CA LYS A 151 2.09 -13.36 -1.59
C LYS A 151 1.15 -12.86 -0.50
N TYR A 152 1.30 -13.41 0.70
CA TYR A 152 0.49 -13.05 1.86
C TYR A 152 1.40 -12.48 2.95
N ALA A 153 0.99 -11.36 3.53
CA ALA A 153 1.66 -10.74 4.67
C ALA A 153 0.66 -10.59 5.83
N ALA A 154 1.10 -10.87 7.06
CA ALA A 154 0.27 -10.55 8.22
C ALA A 154 0.08 -9.02 8.29
N ALA A 155 -1.15 -8.53 8.42
CA ALA A 155 -1.37 -7.07 8.33
C ALA A 155 -0.80 -6.26 9.49
N ASN A 156 -0.52 -6.91 10.60
CA ASN A 156 0.14 -6.28 11.74
C ASN A 156 1.68 -6.30 11.62
N SER A 157 2.24 -6.89 10.56
CA SER A 157 3.69 -7.05 10.39
C SER A 157 4.22 -6.28 9.19
N ILE A 158 4.70 -5.06 9.46
CA ILE A 158 5.51 -4.29 8.51
C ILE A 158 6.80 -5.06 8.15
N VAL A 159 7.30 -5.88 9.10
CA VAL A 159 8.47 -6.73 8.91
C VAL A 159 8.20 -7.80 7.85
N ASP A 160 7.01 -8.42 7.84
CA ASP A 160 6.67 -9.44 6.85
C ASP A 160 6.68 -8.85 5.44
N ILE A 161 6.08 -7.66 5.27
CA ILE A 161 6.11 -6.94 3.99
C ILE A 161 7.55 -6.67 3.58
N TYR A 162 8.38 -6.14 4.49
CA TYR A 162 9.80 -5.91 4.19
C TYR A 162 10.52 -7.17 3.74
N MET A 163 10.35 -8.29 4.46
CA MET A 163 10.97 -9.57 4.11
C MET A 163 10.48 -10.11 2.76
N ILE A 164 9.19 -9.98 2.45
CA ILE A 164 8.63 -10.36 1.15
C ILE A 164 9.23 -9.50 0.04
N LEU A 165 9.32 -8.18 0.23
CA LEU A 165 9.93 -7.27 -0.75
C LEU A 165 11.40 -7.62 -0.99
N THR A 166 12.17 -7.84 0.09
CA THR A 166 13.58 -8.27 0.00
C THR A 166 13.70 -9.59 -0.76
N LYS A 167 12.82 -10.56 -0.49
CA LYS A 167 12.80 -11.83 -1.20
C LYS A 167 12.49 -11.65 -2.69
N ILE A 168 11.45 -10.88 -3.03
CA ILE A 168 11.09 -10.58 -4.43
C ILE A 168 12.24 -9.87 -5.15
N LEU A 169 12.95 -8.96 -4.47
CA LEU A 169 14.11 -8.27 -5.04
C LEU A 169 15.30 -9.20 -5.31
N HIS A 170 15.49 -10.24 -4.49
CA HIS A 170 16.61 -11.19 -4.60
C HIS A 170 16.27 -12.50 -5.36
N GLU A 171 14.99 -12.80 -5.58
CA GLU A 171 14.57 -13.85 -6.51
C GLU A 171 14.79 -13.31 -7.93
N ASN A 172 15.82 -13.86 -8.59
CA ASN A 172 16.53 -13.46 -9.83
C ASN A 172 17.77 -12.58 -9.60
#